data_AF-A0A6N0LTU0-F1
#
_entry.id   AF-A0A6N0LTU0-F1
#
_cell.length_a   1.000
_cell.length_b   1.000
_cell.length_c   1.000
_cell.angle_alpha   90.00
_cell.angle_beta   90.00
_cell.angle_gamma   90.00
#
_symmetry.space_group_name_H-M   'P 1'
#
loop_
_entity.id
_entity.type
_entity.pdbx_description
1 polymer ?
#
loop_
_entity_poly.entity_id
_entity_poly.type
_entity_poly.pdbx_seq_one_letter_code
_entity_poly.pdbx_strand_id
1 'polypeptide(L)' 'MTVNDKVVEDCQNWLSFHPVWGELPVEALQAIAQSFHCFGVEPQTLIYQEGQTPIGLYLLKSGTVEIFQRSLIVNC' A
#
# COMPACT_ATOMS: atom_id res chain seq x y z
N MET A 1 4.16 -23.90 -8.37
CA MET A 1 3.98 -22.52 -7.88
C MET A 1 2.98 -22.54 -6.76
N THR A 2 3.35 -22.02 -5.61
CA THR A 2 2.45 -21.81 -4.48
C THR A 2 1.60 -20.55 -4.73
N VAL A 3 0.48 -20.42 -4.03
CA VAL A 3 -0.37 -19.20 -4.10
C VAL A 3 0.43 -17.94 -3.77
N ASN A 4 1.43 -18.06 -2.89
CA ASN A 4 2.29 -16.94 -2.48
C ASN A 4 3.19 -16.45 -3.61
N ASP A 5 3.74 -17.36 -4.43
CA ASP A 5 4.64 -17.00 -5.53
C ASP A 5 3.94 -16.13 -6.58
N LYS A 6 2.66 -16.42 -6.85
CA LYS A 6 1.84 -15.65 -7.79
C LYS A 6 1.54 -14.25 -7.28
N VAL A 7 1.28 -14.09 -5.97
CA VAL A 7 1.03 -12.77 -5.36
C VAL A 7 2.27 -11.88 -5.44
N VAL A 8 3.45 -12.45 -5.19
CA VAL A 8 4.74 -11.74 -5.31
C VAL A 8 4.99 -11.32 -6.76
N GLU A 9 4.77 -12.22 -7.72
CA GLU A 9 4.90 -11.92 -9.16
C GLU A 9 3.96 -10.79 -9.60
N ASP A 10 2.67 -10.86 -9.21
CA ASP A 10 1.68 -9.83 -9.52
C ASP A 10 2.07 -8.47 -8.90
N CYS A 11 2.65 -8.47 -7.69
CA CYS A 11 3.13 -7.26 -7.03
C CYS A 11 4.34 -6.67 -7.74
N GLN A 12 5.33 -7.50 -8.09
CA GLN A 12 6.53 -7.08 -8.82
C GLN A 12 6.18 -6.48 -10.18
N ASN A 13 5.28 -7.14 -10.92
CA ASN A 13 4.80 -6.64 -12.20
C ASN A 13 4.11 -5.29 -12.02
N TRP A 14 3.24 -5.14 -11.03
CA TRP A 14 2.58 -3.85 -10.75
C TRP A 14 3.57 -2.73 -10.42
N LEU A 15 4.59 -3.01 -9.60
CA LEU A 15 5.64 -2.04 -9.25
C LEU A 15 6.44 -1.59 -10.48
N SER A 16 6.71 -2.49 -11.42
CA SER A 16 7.46 -2.17 -12.64
C SER A 16 6.77 -1.14 -13.54
N PHE A 17 5.43 -1.07 -13.51
CA PHE A 17 4.66 -0.08 -14.27
C PHE A 17 4.41 1.23 -13.49
N HIS A 18 4.78 1.29 -12.21
CA HIS A 18 4.53 2.47 -11.38
C HIS A 18 5.59 3.55 -11.64
N PRO A 19 5.22 4.83 -11.87
CA PRO A 19 6.16 5.88 -12.26
C PRO A 19 7.35 6.09 -11.32
N VAL A 20 7.15 5.85 -10.02
CA VAL A 20 8.20 6.00 -9.00
C VAL A 20 9.06 4.74 -8.84
N TRP A 21 8.49 3.56 -9.07
CA TRP A 21 9.14 2.30 -8.70
C TRP A 21 9.71 1.56 -9.91
N GLY A 22 9.17 1.77 -11.12
CA GLY A 22 9.58 1.09 -12.33
C GLY A 22 11.00 1.38 -12.80
N GLU A 23 11.64 2.42 -12.27
CA GLU A 23 13.05 2.73 -12.53
C GLU A 23 14.02 1.92 -11.65
N LEU A 24 13.51 1.18 -10.67
CA LEU A 24 14.35 0.37 -9.79
C LEU A 24 14.84 -0.90 -10.50
N PRO A 25 16.04 -1.40 -10.14
CA PRO A 25 16.53 -2.70 -10.61
C PRO A 25 15.54 -3.83 -10.29
N VAL A 26 15.52 -4.85 -11.15
CA VAL A 26 14.59 -5.98 -11.04
C VAL A 26 14.72 -6.71 -9.70
N GLU A 27 15.94 -6.79 -9.15
CA GLU A 27 16.23 -7.43 -7.87
C GLU A 27 15.64 -6.62 -6.70
N ALA A 28 15.68 -5.28 -6.80
CA ALA A 28 15.06 -4.41 -5.81
C ALA A 28 13.53 -4.52 -5.87
N LEU A 29 12.95 -4.54 -7.06
CA LEU A 29 11.51 -4.76 -7.25
C LEU A 29 11.05 -6.10 -6.67
N GLN A 30 11.82 -7.16 -6.89
CA GLN A 30 11.54 -8.49 -6.34
C GLN A 30 11.62 -8.48 -4.81
N ALA A 31 12.63 -7.85 -4.21
CA ALA A 31 12.78 -7.74 -2.76
C ALA A 31 11.61 -6.96 -2.12
N ILE A 32 11.17 -5.88 -2.76
CA ILE A 32 10.01 -5.09 -2.33
C ILE A 32 8.74 -5.96 -2.42
N ALA A 33 8.51 -6.63 -3.55
CA ALA A 33 7.33 -7.48 -3.76
C ALA A 33 7.24 -8.62 -2.73
N GLN A 34 8.37 -9.19 -2.30
CA GLN A 34 8.43 -10.21 -1.25
C GLN A 34 8.17 -9.65 0.15
N SER A 35 8.47 -8.37 0.38
CA SER A 35 8.30 -7.71 1.67
C SER A 35 6.90 -7.13 1.87
N PHE A 36 6.13 -6.98 0.79
CA PHE A 36 4.82 -6.34 0.80
C PHE A 36 3.72 -7.34 1.10
N HIS A 37 2.78 -6.94 1.95
CA HIS A 37 1.55 -7.68 2.19
C HIS A 37 0.41 -7.01 1.42
N CYS A 38 -0.08 -7.67 0.37
CA CYS A 38 -1.25 -7.20 -0.37
C CYS A 38 -2.54 -7.58 0.37
N PHE A 39 -3.37 -6.59 0.68
CA PHE A 39 -4.68 -6.80 1.28
C PHE A 39 -5.72 -5.84 0.68
N GLY A 40 -6.98 -6.26 0.74
CA GLY A 40 -8.13 -5.43 0.40
C GLY A 40 -8.77 -4.86 1.66
N VAL A 41 -9.50 -3.75 1.50
CA VAL A 41 -10.34 -3.16 2.55
C VAL A 41 -11.72 -2.88 1.99
N GLU A 42 -12.74 -2.99 2.83
CA GLU A 42 -14.10 -2.62 2.45
C GLU A 42 -14.26 -1.09 2.34
N PRO A 43 -15.20 -0.58 1.54
CA PRO A 43 -15.53 0.83 1.52
C PRO A 43 -15.79 1.39 2.93
N GLN A 44 -15.39 2.64 3.16
CA GLN A 44 -15.55 3.33 4.45
C GLN A 44 -14.72 2.74 5.61
N THR A 45 -13.74 1.89 5.32
CA THR A 45 -12.78 1.40 6.32
C THR A 45 -11.71 2.45 6.62
N LEU A 46 -11.48 2.73 7.90
CA LEU A 46 -10.34 3.56 8.33
C LEU A 46 -9.04 2.76 8.22
N ILE A 47 -8.15 3.16 7.30
CA ILE A 47 -6.89 2.45 7.02
C ILE A 47 -5.77 2.88 7.96
N TYR A 48 -5.63 4.19 8.20
CA TYR A 48 -4.60 4.76 9.06
C TYR A 48 -5.13 5.99 9.81
N GLN A 49 -4.70 6.19 11.06
CA GLN A 49 -5.05 7.34 11.88
C GLN A 49 -3.80 8.02 12.44
N GLU A 50 -3.79 9.35 12.45
CA GLU A 50 -2.80 10.15 13.15
C GLU A 50 -2.70 9.75 14.65
N GLY A 51 -1.48 9.76 15.18
CA GLY A 51 -1.19 9.39 16.57
C GLY A 51 -1.09 7.89 16.85
N GLN A 52 -1.43 7.02 15.89
CA GLN A 52 -1.14 5.60 16.03
C GLN A 52 0.34 5.29 15.80
N THR A 53 0.82 4.15 16.31
CA THR A 53 2.20 3.70 16.08
C THR A 53 2.41 3.43 14.58
N PRO A 54 3.41 4.05 13.92
CA PRO A 54 3.70 3.77 12.52
C PRO A 54 4.09 2.31 12.33
N ILE A 55 3.40 1.61 11.43
CA ILE A 55 3.66 0.19 11.14
C ILE A 55 4.27 -0.05 9.75
N GLY A 56 4.33 0.97 8.89
CA GLY A 56 4.99 0.85 7.60
C GLY A 56 4.48 1.82 6.54
N LEU A 57 4.83 1.51 5.30
CA LEU A 57 4.42 2.22 4.09
C LEU A 57 3.24 1.49 3.44
N TYR A 58 2.25 2.26 2.98
CA TYR A 58 1.12 1.75 2.21
C TYR A 58 1.22 2.24 0.76
N LEU A 59 0.92 1.34 -0.18
CA LEU A 59 0.75 1.69 -1.59
C LEU A 59 -0.67 1.34 -2.04
N LEU A 60 -1.33 2.30 -2.69
CA LEU A 60 -2.68 2.10 -3.22
C LEU A 60 -2.58 1.48 -4.62
N LYS A 61 -2.87 0.18 -4.72
CA LYS A 61 -2.87 -0.54 -6.01
C LYS A 61 -4.08 -0.19 -6.88
N SER A 62 -5.26 -0.06 -6.28
CA SER A 62 -6.52 0.23 -6.97
C SER A 62 -7.54 0.84 -6.00
N GLY A 63 -8.41 1.70 -6.52
CA GLY A 63 -9.45 2.40 -5.75
C GLY A 63 -9.06 3.83 -5.40
N THR A 64 -9.81 4.40 -4.45
CA THR A 64 -9.63 5.77 -3.96
C THR A 64 -9.67 5.76 -2.45
N VAL A 65 -8.81 6.54 -1.82
CA VAL A 65 -8.81 6.79 -0.37
C VAL A 65 -8.99 8.27 -0.12
N GLU A 66 -9.63 8.60 1.00
CA GLU A 66 -9.73 9.99 1.46
C GLU A 66 -8.72 10.20 2.59
N ILE A 67 -7.89 11.24 2.43
CA ILE A 67 -7.00 11.71 3.49
C ILE A 67 -7.69 12.92 4.12
N PHE A 68 -8.07 12.78 5.38
CA PHE A 68 -8.77 13.82 6.12
C PHE A 68 -8.15 13.99 7.50
N GLN A 69 -8.19 15.21 8.00
CA GLN A 69 -7.88 15.51 9.39
C GLN A 69 -9.17 15.50 10.21
N ARG A 70 -9.15 14.88 11.40
CA ARG A 70 -10.25 15.06 12.35
C ARG A 70 -10.11 16.44 12.97
N SER A 71 -10.82 17.42 12.42
CA SER A 71 -10.96 18.73 13.05
C SER A 71 -11.77 18.57 14.34
N LEU A 72 -11.15 18.91 15.47
CA LEU A 72 -11.86 19.13 16.72
C LEU A 72 -12.57 20.48 16.60
N ILE A 73 -13.76 20.51 15.99
CA ILE A 73 -14.66 21.63 16.22
C ILE A 73 -15.19 21.44 17.65
N VAL A 74 -14.48 22.01 18.61
CA VAL A 74 -15.01 22.24 19.95
C VAL A 74 -16.03 23.35 19.78
N ASN A 75 -17.32 23.02 19.86
CA ASN A 75 -18.36 24.04 19.94
C ASN A 75 -18.04 24.95 21.13
N CYS A 76 -17.73 26.22 20.83
CA CYS A 76 -17.70 27.30 21.81
C CYS A 76 -19.12 27.59 22.32
#